data_AF-A0A538GYJ9-F1
#
_entry.id   AF-A0A538GYJ9-F1
#
_cell.length_a   1.000
_cell.length_b   1.000
_cell.length_c   1.000
_cell.angle_alpha   90.00
_cell.angle_beta   90.00
_cell.angle_gamma   90.00
#
_symmetry.space_group_name_H-M   'P 1'
#
loop_
_entity.id
_entity.type
_entity.pdbx_description
1 polymer ?
#
loop_
_entity_poly.entity_id
_entity_poly.type
_entity_poly.pdbx_seq_one_letter_code
_entity_poly.pdbx_strand_id
1 'polypeptide(L)'
;DTIATEGHDLGDELARDLLLATIAVRWAQSNAAAVALEGQLVGVGCGAQSRGECMHAAVRKAQLWHVRRHPAVRRLPFRDEVGQADRDYATDLYGRGDDSRELRGALRSLFTREPEPLDSKARDEWLEQLGELALSSDGLLRFRDAVACAAAAGVRAIAQPGGSARQGDVVAAANAHGIVMSCHHVRLFMH
;
A
#
# COMPACT_ATOMS: atom_id res chain seq x y z
N ASP A 1 17.17 19.02 2.96
CA ASP A 1 17.49 19.53 1.60
C ASP A 1 16.74 18.87 0.46
N THR A 2 16.10 17.70 0.62
CA THR A 2 15.34 17.04 -0.46
C THR A 2 13.82 17.23 -0.38
N ILE A 3 13.28 17.83 0.68
CA ILE A 3 11.83 18.06 0.83
C ILE A 3 11.41 19.17 -0.14
N ALA A 4 10.45 18.87 -1.01
CA ALA A 4 9.95 19.76 -2.05
C ALA A 4 8.62 20.46 -1.67
N THR A 5 7.91 19.95 -0.68
CA THR A 5 6.63 20.47 -0.17
C THR A 5 6.85 21.54 0.90
N GLU A 6 5.90 22.46 1.06
CA GLU A 6 6.02 23.61 1.97
C GLU A 6 5.39 23.31 3.33
N GLY A 7 6.00 23.79 4.42
CA GLY A 7 5.34 23.85 5.74
C GLY A 7 5.08 22.50 6.43
N HIS A 8 5.65 21.40 5.94
CA HIS A 8 5.46 20.08 6.52
C HIS A 8 6.75 19.50 7.08
N ASP A 9 6.72 19.12 8.34
CA ASP A 9 7.75 18.29 8.96
C ASP A 9 7.52 16.83 8.58
N LEU A 10 8.58 16.13 8.17
CA LEU A 10 8.50 14.70 7.88
C LEU A 10 8.39 13.89 9.18
N GLY A 11 9.01 14.33 10.27
CA GLY A 11 9.13 13.54 11.49
C GLY A 11 9.98 12.27 11.34
N ASP A 12 10.51 11.77 12.47
CA ASP A 12 11.47 10.67 12.46
C ASP A 12 10.87 9.32 12.00
N GLU A 13 9.60 9.07 12.33
CA GLU A 13 8.93 7.80 12.00
C GLU A 13 8.66 7.66 10.50
N LEU A 14 8.05 8.68 9.88
CA LEU A 14 7.86 8.68 8.43
C LEU A 14 9.19 8.78 7.70
N ALA A 15 10.20 9.48 8.22
CA ALA A 15 11.54 9.49 7.61
C ALA A 15 12.17 8.08 7.58
N ARG A 16 12.08 7.32 8.68
CA ARG A 16 12.51 5.91 8.75
C ARG A 16 11.76 5.06 7.72
N ASP A 17 10.44 5.18 7.69
CA ASP A 17 9.60 4.35 6.83
C ASP A 17 9.82 4.69 5.36
N LEU A 18 9.99 5.97 5.03
CA LEU A 18 10.31 6.45 3.69
C LEU A 18 11.67 5.94 3.24
N LEU A 19 12.69 5.99 4.11
CA LEU A 19 14.01 5.41 3.84
C LEU A 19 13.93 3.90 3.56
N LEU A 20 13.18 3.16 4.38
CA LEU A 20 12.97 1.73 4.17
C LEU A 20 12.29 1.44 2.84
N ALA A 21 11.22 2.17 2.50
CA ALA A 21 10.53 2.05 1.23
C ALA A 21 11.47 2.40 0.05
N THR A 22 12.31 3.42 0.18
CA THR A 22 13.29 3.81 -0.84
C THR A 22 14.36 2.73 -1.06
N ILE A 23 14.87 2.12 0.02
CA ILE A 23 15.79 0.98 -0.09
C ILE A 23 15.10 -0.19 -0.78
N ALA A 24 13.83 -0.48 -0.43
CA ALA A 24 13.09 -1.57 -1.04
C ALA A 24 12.90 -1.40 -2.55
N VAL A 25 12.50 -0.22 -3.03
CA VAL A 25 12.31 0.01 -4.47
C VAL A 25 13.61 -0.05 -5.26
N ARG A 26 14.77 0.25 -4.65
CA ARG A 26 16.08 0.09 -5.29
C ARG A 26 16.37 -1.36 -5.70
N TRP A 27 15.80 -2.31 -4.95
CA TRP A 27 16.01 -3.74 -5.14
C TRP A 27 14.77 -4.48 -5.70
N ALA A 28 13.76 -3.74 -6.14
CA ALA A 28 12.55 -4.31 -6.75
C ALA A 28 12.59 -4.12 -8.27
N GLN A 29 12.17 -5.16 -9.01
CA GLN A 29 12.08 -5.13 -10.46
C GLN A 29 11.21 -3.96 -10.95
N SER A 30 11.75 -3.12 -11.83
CA SER A 30 11.10 -1.89 -12.27
C SER A 30 9.94 -2.12 -13.26
N ASN A 31 8.95 -1.22 -13.33
CA ASN A 31 8.75 -0.09 -12.41
C ASN A 31 8.39 -0.60 -11.00
N ALA A 32 8.70 0.17 -9.96
CA ALA A 32 8.47 -0.23 -8.59
C ALA A 32 7.94 0.89 -7.70
N ALA A 33 7.07 0.51 -6.76
CA ALA A 33 6.63 1.32 -5.65
C ALA A 33 6.57 0.46 -4.38
N ALA A 34 6.97 1.03 -3.26
CA ALA A 34 6.91 0.37 -1.96
C ALA A 34 6.21 1.28 -0.94
N VAL A 35 5.50 0.65 -0.02
CA VAL A 35 4.81 1.28 1.10
C VAL A 35 5.34 0.67 2.39
N ALA A 36 5.74 1.54 3.30
CA ALA A 36 6.19 1.19 4.64
C ALA A 36 5.31 1.84 5.71
N LEU A 37 5.25 1.19 6.85
CA LEU A 37 4.54 1.65 8.06
C LEU A 37 5.23 1.01 9.26
N GLU A 38 5.53 1.78 10.30
CA GLU A 38 6.09 1.31 11.58
C GLU A 38 7.37 0.47 11.41
N GLY A 39 8.26 0.88 10.50
CA GLY A 39 9.57 0.25 10.31
C GLY A 39 9.54 -1.05 9.51
N GLN A 40 8.45 -1.36 8.81
CA GLN A 40 8.33 -2.54 7.96
C GLN A 40 7.67 -2.23 6.62
N LEU A 41 7.95 -3.05 5.60
CA LEU A 41 7.24 -3.00 4.33
C LEU A 41 5.86 -3.64 4.49
N VAL A 42 4.82 -2.90 4.14
CA VAL A 42 3.43 -3.39 4.18
C VAL A 42 2.85 -3.59 2.78
N GLY A 43 3.50 -3.06 1.74
CA GLY A 43 3.12 -3.32 0.36
C GLY A 43 4.21 -2.99 -0.65
N VAL A 44 4.38 -3.83 -1.67
CA VAL A 44 5.33 -3.60 -2.77
C VAL A 44 4.67 -3.96 -4.09
N GLY A 45 4.63 -3.01 -5.02
CA GLY A 45 4.26 -3.22 -6.42
C GLY A 45 5.52 -3.16 -7.29
N CYS A 46 5.72 -4.15 -8.15
CA CYS A 46 6.93 -4.27 -8.97
C CYS A 46 6.61 -4.92 -10.32
N GLY A 47 7.44 -4.65 -11.32
CA GLY A 47 7.38 -5.28 -12.64
C GLY A 47 6.22 -4.85 -13.54
N ALA A 48 5.44 -3.84 -13.15
CA ALA A 48 4.39 -3.31 -14.03
C ALA A 48 4.95 -2.28 -15.02
N GLN A 49 4.29 -2.20 -16.18
CA GLN A 49 4.65 -1.27 -17.24
C GLN A 49 4.24 0.17 -16.90
N SER A 50 3.13 0.34 -16.16
CA SER A 50 2.67 1.63 -15.66
C SER A 50 3.07 1.85 -14.22
N ARG A 51 3.56 3.06 -13.90
CA ARG A 51 3.91 3.42 -12.53
C ARG A 51 2.71 3.54 -11.62
N GLY A 52 1.60 4.05 -12.15
CA GLY A 52 0.33 4.12 -11.43
C GLY A 52 -0.15 2.73 -11.01
N GLU A 53 0.04 1.71 -11.86
CA GLU A 53 -0.29 0.32 -11.51
C GLU A 53 0.59 -0.21 -10.38
N CYS A 54 1.91 0.05 -10.41
CA CYS A 54 2.79 -0.33 -9.30
C CYS A 54 2.39 0.36 -7.99
N MET A 55 2.09 1.66 -8.02
CA MET A 55 1.64 2.39 -6.83
C MET A 55 0.31 1.83 -6.30
N HIS A 56 -0.68 1.62 -7.17
CA HIS A 56 -1.94 1.00 -6.77
C HIS A 56 -1.76 -0.41 -6.21
N ALA A 57 -0.90 -1.23 -6.81
CA ALA A 57 -0.59 -2.57 -6.31
C ALA A 57 0.08 -2.52 -4.93
N ALA A 58 1.03 -1.61 -4.71
CA ALA A 58 1.71 -1.43 -3.43
C ALA A 58 0.72 -1.00 -2.34
N VAL A 59 -0.11 0.00 -2.63
CA VAL A 59 -1.15 0.51 -1.72
C VAL A 59 -2.20 -0.57 -1.39
N ARG A 60 -2.71 -1.29 -2.40
CA ARG A 60 -3.70 -2.37 -2.17
C ARG A 60 -3.12 -3.48 -1.29
N LYS A 61 -1.83 -3.79 -1.43
CA LYS A 61 -1.15 -4.75 -0.54
C LYS A 61 -1.06 -4.22 0.90
N ALA A 62 -0.76 -2.93 1.10
CA ALA A 62 -0.76 -2.30 2.42
C ALA A 62 -2.15 -2.33 3.08
N GLN A 63 -3.21 -2.02 2.32
CA GLN A 63 -4.59 -2.11 2.80
C GLN A 63 -4.96 -3.55 3.16
N LEU A 64 -4.62 -4.52 2.31
CA LEU A 64 -4.86 -5.94 2.62
C LEU A 64 -4.10 -6.39 3.87
N TRP A 65 -2.84 -5.98 4.02
CA TRP A 65 -2.04 -6.23 5.22
C TRP A 65 -2.77 -5.75 6.48
N HIS A 66 -3.41 -4.58 6.44
CA HIS A 66 -4.19 -4.06 7.56
C HIS A 66 -5.50 -4.83 7.76
N VAL A 67 -6.26 -5.07 6.69
CA VAL A 67 -7.54 -5.79 6.74
C VAL A 67 -7.37 -7.22 7.27
N ARG A 68 -6.26 -7.90 6.98
CA ARG A 68 -5.95 -9.22 7.54
C ARG A 68 -5.91 -9.25 9.08
N ARG A 69 -5.74 -8.10 9.73
CA ARG A 69 -5.74 -7.95 11.19
C ARG A 69 -7.12 -7.64 11.76
N HIS A 70 -8.12 -7.36 10.92
CA HIS A 70 -9.49 -7.10 11.34
C HIS A 70 -10.05 -8.29 12.15
N PRO A 71 -10.80 -8.06 13.24
CA PRO A 71 -11.31 -9.14 14.10
C PRO A 71 -12.12 -10.21 13.37
N ALA A 72 -12.92 -9.85 12.35
CA ALA A 72 -13.68 -10.82 11.57
C ALA A 72 -12.76 -11.76 10.75
N VAL A 73 -11.63 -11.25 10.26
CA VAL A 73 -10.65 -12.03 9.51
C VAL A 73 -9.85 -12.93 10.45
N ARG A 74 -9.41 -12.40 11.60
CA ARG A 74 -8.67 -13.18 12.60
C ARG A 74 -9.49 -14.27 13.27
N ARG A 75 -10.82 -14.16 13.24
CA ARG A 75 -11.77 -15.12 13.83
C ARG A 75 -12.45 -16.00 12.77
N LEU A 76 -11.88 -16.08 11.57
CA LEU A 76 -12.38 -16.98 10.53
C LEU A 76 -12.48 -18.41 11.09
N PRO A 77 -13.63 -19.10 10.90
CA PRO A 77 -13.95 -20.34 11.59
C PRO A 77 -13.32 -21.55 10.89
N PHE A 78 -12.00 -21.57 10.79
CA PHE A 78 -11.25 -22.68 10.20
C PHE A 78 -11.50 -24.00 10.94
N ARG A 79 -11.51 -25.12 10.21
CA ARG A 79 -11.43 -26.47 10.81
C ARG A 79 -10.03 -26.67 11.41
N ASP A 80 -9.93 -27.49 12.44
CA ASP A 80 -8.64 -27.72 13.14
C ASP A 80 -7.58 -28.32 12.22
N GLU A 81 -8.01 -29.08 11.22
CA GLU A 81 -7.17 -29.86 10.31
C GLU A 81 -6.53 -29.01 9.19
N VAL A 82 -6.97 -27.76 9.02
CA VAL A 82 -6.48 -26.87 7.96
C VAL A 82 -5.08 -26.37 8.29
N GLY A 83 -4.13 -26.58 7.37
CA GLY A 83 -2.75 -26.11 7.49
C GLY A 83 -2.61 -24.60 7.31
N GLN A 84 -1.48 -24.04 7.74
CA GLN A 84 -1.25 -22.58 7.74
C GLN A 84 -1.33 -21.96 6.34
N ALA A 85 -0.82 -22.63 5.30
CA ALA A 85 -0.84 -22.11 3.93
C ALA A 85 -2.27 -21.88 3.41
N ASP A 86 -3.18 -22.83 3.66
CA ASP A 86 -4.59 -22.70 3.27
C ASP A 86 -5.30 -21.61 4.09
N ARG A 87 -4.94 -21.48 5.38
CA ARG A 87 -5.45 -20.38 6.23
C ARG A 87 -5.03 -19.01 5.69
N ASP A 88 -3.78 -18.87 5.29
CA ASP A 88 -3.25 -17.62 4.72
C ASP A 88 -3.93 -17.30 3.39
N TYR A 89 -4.09 -18.29 2.52
CA TYR A 89 -4.79 -18.13 1.24
C TYR A 89 -6.25 -17.69 1.44
N ALA A 90 -6.99 -18.38 2.31
CA ALA A 90 -8.38 -18.05 2.63
C ALA A 90 -8.52 -16.65 3.27
N THR A 91 -7.59 -16.30 4.15
CA THR A 91 -7.53 -14.98 4.80
C THR A 91 -7.30 -13.86 3.79
N ASP A 92 -6.41 -14.07 2.83
CA ASP A 92 -6.14 -13.11 1.76
C ASP A 92 -7.37 -12.91 0.85
N LEU A 93 -8.03 -13.99 0.44
CA LEU A 93 -9.23 -13.92 -0.39
C LEU A 93 -10.39 -13.21 0.32
N TYR A 94 -10.66 -13.61 1.56
CA TYR A 94 -11.69 -13.00 2.38
C TYR A 94 -11.41 -11.51 2.62
N GLY A 95 -10.16 -11.15 2.95
CA GLY A 95 -9.76 -9.75 3.17
C GLY A 95 -9.81 -8.88 1.91
N ARG A 96 -9.65 -9.47 0.72
CA ARG A 96 -9.86 -8.78 -0.56
C ARG A 96 -11.33 -8.52 -0.87
N GLY A 97 -12.25 -9.21 -0.20
CA GLY A 97 -13.67 -9.18 -0.51
C GLY A 97 -14.02 -9.91 -1.81
N ASP A 98 -13.22 -10.91 -2.21
CA ASP A 98 -13.51 -11.70 -3.41
C ASP A 98 -14.60 -12.74 -3.09
N ASP A 99 -15.82 -12.49 -3.58
CA ASP A 99 -17.02 -13.30 -3.30
C ASP A 99 -17.49 -14.10 -4.54
N SER A 100 -16.57 -14.46 -5.44
CA SER A 100 -16.94 -15.32 -6.57
C SER A 100 -17.49 -16.68 -6.10
N ARG A 101 -18.40 -17.26 -6.89
CA ARG A 101 -19.05 -18.53 -6.55
C ARG A 101 -18.02 -19.66 -6.44
N GLU A 102 -17.04 -19.66 -7.33
CA GLU A 102 -15.93 -20.62 -7.34
C GLU A 102 -15.12 -20.56 -6.05
N LEU A 103 -14.76 -19.35 -5.59
CA LEU A 103 -14.00 -19.18 -4.36
C LEU A 103 -14.79 -19.57 -3.12
N ARG A 104 -16.07 -19.19 -3.04
CA ARG A 104 -16.96 -19.68 -1.98
C ARG A 104 -17.00 -21.21 -1.92
N GLY A 105 -17.05 -21.86 -3.09
CA GLY A 105 -16.97 -23.31 -3.21
C GLY A 105 -15.65 -23.87 -2.66
N ALA A 106 -14.51 -23.30 -3.09
CA ALA A 106 -13.18 -23.73 -2.67
C ALA A 106 -12.94 -23.53 -1.16
N LEU A 107 -13.43 -22.44 -0.58
CA LEU A 107 -13.22 -22.11 0.82
C LEU A 107 -14.16 -22.87 1.78
N ARG A 108 -15.30 -23.38 1.30
CA ARG A 108 -16.29 -24.09 2.14
C ARG A 108 -15.72 -25.32 2.84
N SER A 109 -14.75 -26.00 2.24
CA SER A 109 -14.07 -27.17 2.85
C SER A 109 -13.12 -26.78 3.98
N LEU A 110 -12.68 -25.51 4.05
CA LEU A 110 -11.72 -25.03 5.04
C LEU A 110 -12.39 -24.58 6.34
N PHE A 111 -13.68 -24.27 6.30
CA PHE A 111 -14.40 -23.70 7.44
C PHE A 111 -15.37 -24.68 8.11
N THR A 112 -15.54 -24.55 9.43
CA THR A 112 -16.58 -25.26 10.19
C THR A 112 -17.98 -24.74 9.86
N ARG A 113 -18.08 -23.46 9.48
CA ARG A 113 -19.28 -22.79 8.96
C ARG A 113 -18.87 -21.72 7.94
N GLU A 114 -19.74 -21.44 6.97
CA GLU A 114 -19.47 -20.37 6.00
C GLU A 114 -19.40 -19.01 6.71
N PRO A 115 -18.31 -18.24 6.56
CA PRO A 115 -18.21 -16.91 7.15
C PRO A 115 -19.03 -15.91 6.34
N GLU A 116 -19.69 -14.99 7.03
CA GLU A 116 -20.34 -13.84 6.39
C GLU A 116 -19.28 -12.94 5.73
N PRO A 117 -19.54 -12.38 4.53
CA PRO A 117 -18.65 -11.42 3.90
C PRO A 117 -18.32 -10.26 4.84
N LEU A 118 -17.11 -9.73 4.74
CA LEU A 118 -16.74 -8.53 5.49
C LEU A 118 -17.54 -7.34 4.95
N ASP A 119 -18.41 -6.77 5.78
CA ASP A 119 -19.21 -5.60 5.43
C ASP A 119 -18.32 -4.44 4.95
N SER A 120 -18.71 -3.81 3.84
CA SER A 120 -17.92 -2.75 3.21
C SER A 120 -17.70 -1.56 4.15
N LYS A 121 -18.71 -1.20 4.95
CA LYS A 121 -18.60 -0.09 5.90
C LYS A 121 -17.65 -0.45 7.04
N ALA A 122 -17.77 -1.63 7.61
CA ALA A 122 -16.83 -2.11 8.63
C ALA A 122 -15.38 -2.19 8.10
N ARG A 123 -15.22 -2.56 6.82
CA ARG A 123 -13.91 -2.57 6.16
C ARG A 123 -13.34 -1.15 6.03
N ASP A 124 -14.16 -0.19 5.63
CA ASP A 124 -13.73 1.20 5.45
C ASP A 124 -13.39 1.84 6.81
N GLU A 125 -14.22 1.64 7.84
CA GLU A 125 -13.95 2.06 9.23
C GLU A 125 -12.66 1.42 9.78
N TRP A 126 -12.33 0.20 9.38
CA TRP A 126 -11.07 -0.44 9.75
C TRP A 126 -9.88 0.18 9.02
N LEU A 127 -10.03 0.51 7.74
CA LEU A 127 -8.99 1.17 6.94
C LEU A 127 -8.72 2.60 7.40
N GLU A 128 -9.69 3.30 7.99
CA GLU A 128 -9.47 4.61 8.63
C GLU A 128 -8.50 4.52 9.82
N GLN A 129 -8.35 3.34 10.43
CA GLN A 129 -7.39 3.08 11.52
C GLN A 129 -6.02 2.65 11.00
N LEU A 130 -5.81 2.62 9.68
CA LEU A 130 -4.49 2.40 9.10
C LEU A 130 -3.61 3.61 9.44
N GLY A 131 -2.44 3.33 10.02
CA GLY A 131 -1.46 4.36 10.34
C GLY A 131 -0.94 5.12 9.12
N GLU A 132 -0.12 6.12 9.37
CA GLU A 132 0.41 7.01 8.34
C GLU A 132 1.42 6.29 7.43
N LEU A 133 1.06 6.13 6.15
CA LEU A 133 1.88 5.37 5.21
C LEU A 133 2.98 6.25 4.58
N ALA A 134 4.18 5.68 4.47
CA ALA A 134 5.27 6.24 3.68
C ALA A 134 5.42 5.47 2.37
N LEU A 135 5.39 6.17 1.23
CA LEU A 135 5.46 5.56 -0.11
C LEU A 135 6.74 6.03 -0.83
N SER A 136 7.50 5.10 -1.41
CA SER A 136 8.60 5.43 -2.31
C SER A 136 8.32 4.91 -3.71
N SER A 137 8.72 5.68 -4.73
CA SER A 137 8.69 5.28 -6.13
C SER A 137 10.10 5.27 -6.73
N ASP A 138 10.42 4.26 -7.53
CA ASP A 138 11.73 4.14 -8.19
C ASP A 138 11.98 5.20 -9.28
N GLY A 139 10.91 5.86 -9.73
CA GLY A 139 10.91 6.84 -10.81
C GLY A 139 9.98 8.01 -10.55
N LEU A 140 10.18 9.11 -11.28
CA LEU A 140 9.42 10.35 -11.13
C LEU A 140 7.90 10.24 -11.35
N LEU A 141 7.09 10.92 -10.53
CA LEU A 141 5.64 11.03 -10.75
C LEU A 141 5.34 12.09 -11.82
N ARG A 142 4.43 11.76 -12.76
CA ARG A 142 4.10 12.64 -13.90
C ARG A 142 2.82 13.43 -13.72
N PHE A 143 1.92 12.95 -12.87
CA PHE A 143 0.54 13.41 -12.82
C PHE A 143 0.08 13.50 -11.37
N ARG A 144 -0.79 14.47 -11.08
CA ARG A 144 -1.34 14.74 -9.74
C ARG A 144 -2.30 13.67 -9.23
N ASP A 145 -2.89 12.90 -10.14
CA ASP A 145 -3.80 11.79 -9.82
C ASP A 145 -3.13 10.71 -8.96
N ALA A 146 -1.86 10.41 -9.24
CA ALA A 146 -1.07 9.48 -8.43
C ALA A 146 -0.94 9.95 -6.97
N VAL A 147 -0.84 11.26 -6.74
CA VAL A 147 -0.78 11.85 -5.39
C VAL A 147 -2.14 11.78 -4.71
N ALA A 148 -3.22 12.13 -5.42
CA ALA A 148 -4.57 12.04 -4.88
C ALA A 148 -4.95 10.60 -4.50
N CYS A 149 -4.61 9.61 -5.34
CA CYS A 149 -4.82 8.20 -5.05
C CYS A 149 -4.01 7.73 -3.83
N ALA A 150 -2.77 8.18 -3.68
CA ALA A 150 -1.95 7.88 -2.52
C ALA A 150 -2.53 8.50 -1.24
N ALA A 151 -2.96 9.77 -1.29
CA ALA A 151 -3.59 10.48 -0.18
C ALA A 151 -4.85 9.77 0.32
N ALA A 152 -5.73 9.38 -0.61
CA ALA A 152 -6.96 8.63 -0.32
C ALA A 152 -6.70 7.28 0.34
N ALA A 153 -5.49 6.74 0.22
CA ALA A 153 -5.10 5.48 0.83
C ALA A 153 -4.34 5.62 2.16
N GLY A 154 -4.22 6.83 2.69
CA GLY A 154 -3.53 7.07 3.97
C GLY A 154 -2.04 7.38 3.84
N VAL A 155 -1.53 7.63 2.63
CA VAL A 155 -0.13 8.08 2.44
C VAL A 155 0.03 9.49 2.97
N ARG A 156 1.11 9.71 3.74
CA ARG A 156 1.51 11.00 4.33
C ARG A 156 2.90 11.45 3.92
N ALA A 157 3.73 10.54 3.42
CA ALA A 157 5.03 10.87 2.86
C ALA A 157 5.26 10.15 1.52
N ILE A 158 5.84 10.86 0.54
CA ILE A 158 6.22 10.33 -0.76
C ILE A 158 7.70 10.63 -1.07
N ALA A 159 8.47 9.61 -1.47
CA ALA A 159 9.83 9.76 -1.99
C ALA A 159 9.84 9.42 -3.48
N GLN A 160 10.45 10.28 -4.28
CA GLN A 160 10.64 10.08 -5.71
C GLN A 160 11.86 10.86 -6.23
N PRO A 161 12.40 10.53 -7.42
CA PRO A 161 13.60 11.19 -7.94
C PRO A 161 13.41 12.68 -8.29
N GLY A 162 12.20 13.12 -8.63
CA GLY A 162 11.96 14.45 -9.20
C GLY A 162 12.39 14.54 -10.68
N GLY A 163 12.36 15.76 -11.23
CA GLY A 163 12.75 16.06 -12.62
C GLY A 163 11.63 15.90 -13.65
N SER A 164 10.37 15.83 -13.22
CA SER A 164 9.21 15.86 -14.12
C SER A 164 8.99 17.27 -14.68
N ALA A 165 8.66 17.39 -15.98
CA ALA A 165 8.19 18.66 -16.55
C ALA A 165 6.91 19.18 -15.84
N ARG A 166 6.15 18.28 -15.20
CA ARG A 166 4.94 18.58 -14.41
C ARG A 166 5.18 18.49 -12.90
N GLN A 167 6.43 18.64 -12.45
CA GLN A 167 6.76 18.52 -11.03
C GLN A 167 5.99 19.53 -10.17
N GLY A 168 5.80 20.77 -10.65
CA GLY A 168 5.02 21.79 -9.94
C GLY A 168 3.60 21.31 -9.60
N ASP A 169 2.90 20.72 -10.58
CA ASP A 169 1.55 20.19 -10.39
C ASP A 169 1.49 19.05 -9.35
N VAL A 170 2.52 18.19 -9.37
CA VAL A 170 2.63 17.04 -8.46
C VAL A 170 2.94 17.49 -7.03
N VAL A 171 3.86 18.46 -6.86
CA VAL A 171 4.19 19.03 -5.55
C VAL A 171 3.00 19.84 -5.00
N ALA A 172 2.33 20.63 -5.84
CA ALA A 172 1.13 21.36 -5.43
C ALA A 172 0.01 20.41 -4.97
N ALA A 173 -0.16 19.27 -5.63
CA ALA A 173 -1.10 18.24 -5.19
C ALA A 173 -0.69 17.62 -3.85
N ALA A 174 0.60 17.40 -3.62
CA ALA A 174 1.10 16.88 -2.35
C ALA A 174 0.83 17.86 -1.20
N ASN A 175 1.14 19.15 -1.39
CA ASN A 175 0.80 20.22 -0.44
C ASN A 175 -0.72 20.26 -0.16
N ALA A 176 -1.56 20.19 -1.19
CA ALA A 176 -3.02 20.24 -1.05
C ALA A 176 -3.59 19.06 -0.23
N HIS A 177 -2.90 17.92 -0.21
CA HIS A 177 -3.27 16.74 0.56
C HIS A 177 -2.49 16.59 1.88
N GLY A 178 -1.63 17.54 2.24
CA GLY A 178 -0.77 17.45 3.43
C GLY A 178 0.24 16.30 3.36
N ILE A 179 0.67 15.90 2.16
CA ILE A 179 1.69 14.88 1.95
C ILE A 179 3.05 15.54 1.88
N VAL A 180 4.00 15.07 2.69
CA VAL A 180 5.41 15.45 2.59
C VAL A 180 6.03 14.77 1.37
N MET A 181 6.55 15.54 0.42
CA MET A 181 7.22 14.99 -0.76
C MET A 181 8.72 15.25 -0.71
N SER A 182 9.51 14.18 -0.78
CA SER A 182 10.97 14.22 -0.92
C SER A 182 11.37 13.91 -2.37
N CYS A 183 12.07 14.86 -2.99
CA CYS A 183 12.69 14.75 -4.31
C CYS A 183 14.19 14.48 -4.15
N HIS A 184 14.63 13.23 -4.27
CA HIS A 184 15.99 12.81 -3.93
C HIS A 184 16.98 12.79 -5.12
N HIS A 185 16.55 13.14 -6.34
CA HIS A 185 17.41 13.27 -7.53
C HIS A 185 18.17 12.00 -7.96
N VAL A 186 17.78 10.83 -7.46
CA VAL A 186 18.39 9.53 -7.80
C VAL A 186 17.33 8.61 -8.37
N ARG A 187 17.50 8.10 -9.59
CA ARG A 187 16.58 7.09 -10.16
C ARG A 187 17.00 5.69 -9.73
N LEU A 188 16.05 4.85 -9.34
CA LEU A 188 16.31 3.58 -8.66
C LEU A 188 15.90 2.35 -9.49
N PHE A 189 16.03 2.42 -10.82
CA PHE A 189 15.60 1.31 -11.66
C PHE A 189 16.43 0.04 -11.48
N MET A 190 15.75 -1.10 -11.59
CA MET A 190 16.32 -2.44 -11.62
C MET A 190 15.65 -3.24 -12.74
N HIS A 191 16.46 -3.96 -13.52
CA HIS A 191 16.03 -4.89 -14.56
C HIS A 191 16.63 -6.27 -14.29
#